data_AF-A0A2E6VMJ0-F1
#
_entry.id   AF-A0A2E6VMJ0-F1
#
_cell.length_a   1.000
_cell.length_b   1.000
_cell.length_c   1.000
_cell.angle_alpha   90.00
_cell.angle_beta   90.00
_cell.angle_gamma   90.00
#
_symmetry.space_group_name_H-M   'P 1'
#
loop_
_entity.id
_entity.type
_entity.pdbx_description
1 polymer ?
#
loop_
_entity_poly.entity_id
_entity_poly.type
_entity_poly.pdbx_seq_one_letter_code
_entity_poly.pdbx_strand_id
1 'polypeptide(L)' 'MIMIFCGFIFLLGLTMSIRGWIYTIKPEGAIARKRQQKNLRLGFTSDMKIFGRKIRRLGYIFMFASGLWGSRFFL' A
#
# COMPACT_ATOMS: atom_id res chain seq x y z
N MET A 1 -22.03 11.41 3.80
CA MET A 1 -20.67 11.69 4.29
C MET A 1 -19.83 10.41 4.43
N ILE A 2 -20.32 9.37 5.11
CA ILE A 2 -19.61 8.10 5.34
C ILE A 2 -19.22 7.36 4.04
N MET A 3 -20.08 7.34 3.01
CA MET A 3 -19.74 6.73 1.72
C MET A 3 -18.56 7.42 1.01
N ILE A 4 -18.51 8.75 1.03
CA ILE A 4 -17.42 9.54 0.42
C ILE A 4 -16.11 9.24 1.16
N PHE A 5 -16.16 9.13 2.49
CA PHE A 5 -15.02 8.77 3.31
C PHE A 5 -14.51 7.34 3.04
N CYS A 6 -15.42 6.37 2.91
CA CYS A 6 -15.06 5.00 2.54
C CYS A 6 -14.44 4.93 1.13
N GLY A 7 -14.98 5.69 0.17
CA GLY A 7 -14.41 5.81 -1.17
C GLY A 7 -12.99 6.38 -1.17
N PHE A 8 -12.73 7.40 -0.34
CA PHE A 8 -11.39 7.97 -0.16
C PHE A 8 -10.40 6.95 0.42
N ILE A 9 -10.80 6.21 1.46
CA ILE A 9 -9.96 5.16 2.06
C ILE A 9 -9.68 4.04 1.07
N PHE A 10 -10.68 3.66 0.27
CA PHE A 10 -10.52 2.64 -0.77
C PHE A 10 -9.51 3.07 -1.85
N LEU A 11 -9.60 4.31 -2.33
CA LEU A 11 -8.64 4.92 -3.28
C LEU A 11 -7.21 4.97 -2.70
N LEU A 12 -7.09 5.27 -1.40
CA LEU A 12 -5.82 5.30 -0.69
C LEU A 12 -5.22 3.88 -0.57
N GLY A 13 -6.05 2.88 -0.26
CA GLY A 13 -5.66 1.47 -0.28
C GLY A 13 -5.24 0.98 -1.67
N LEU A 14 -5.95 1.41 -2.72
CA LEU A 14 -5.67 1.06 -4.11
C LEU A 14 -4.35 1.65 -4.60
N THR A 15 -4.10 2.93 -4.33
CA THR A 15 -2.81 3.58 -4.64
C THR A 15 -1.64 2.98 -3.87
N MET A 16 -1.83 2.60 -2.60
CA MET A 16 -0.83 1.84 -1.84
C MET A 16 -0.56 0.46 -2.45
N SER A 17 -1.60 -0.29 -2.84
CA SER A 17 -1.46 -1.57 -3.51
C SER A 17 -0.68 -1.47 -4.81
N ILE A 18 -1.01 -0.50 -5.68
CA ILE A 18 -0.31 -0.26 -6.95
C ILE A 18 1.16 0.06 -6.70
N ARG A 19 1.47 0.93 -5.72
CA ARG A 19 2.85 1.22 -5.33
C ARG A 19 3.58 -0.02 -4.78
N GLY A 20 2.91 -0.83 -3.98
CA GLY A 20 3.44 -2.13 -3.52
C GLY A 20 3.77 -3.04 -4.70
N TRP A 21 2.92 -3.07 -5.74
CA TRP A 21 3.18 -3.79 -6.99
C TRP A 21 4.42 -3.28 -7.73
N ILE A 22 4.60 -1.96 -7.83
CA ILE A 22 5.78 -1.34 -8.45
C ILE A 22 7.07 -1.79 -7.74
N TYR A 23 7.09 -1.80 -6.40
CA TYR A 23 8.25 -2.26 -5.64
C TYR A 23 8.50 -3.77 -5.75
N THR A 24 7.46 -4.56 -6.03
CA THR A 24 7.60 -6.01 -6.19
C THR A 24 8.08 -6.39 -7.59
N ILE A 25 7.58 -5.72 -8.63
CA ILE A 25 7.90 -6.03 -10.05
C ILE A 25 9.24 -5.42 -10.46
N LYS A 26 9.54 -4.18 -10.04
CA LYS A 26 10.81 -3.50 -10.33
C LYS A 26 11.56 -3.10 -9.05
N PRO A 27 12.08 -4.08 -8.29
CA PRO A 27 12.86 -3.79 -7.08
C PRO A 27 14.21 -3.11 -7.36
N GLU A 28 14.67 -3.11 -8.62
CA GLU A 28 16.00 -2.60 -9.01
C GLU A 28 16.00 -1.22 -9.68
N GLY A 29 14.83 -0.62 -9.89
CA GLY A 29 14.71 0.71 -10.51
C GLY A 29 15.40 1.81 -9.69
N ALA A 30 15.86 2.87 -10.34
CA ALA A 30 16.55 3.99 -9.68
C ALA A 30 15.78 4.57 -8.47
N ILE A 31 14.45 4.56 -8.54
CA ILE A 31 13.55 5.00 -7.45
C ILE A 31 13.57 4.01 -6.28
N ALA A 32 13.57 2.70 -6.56
CA ALA A 32 13.63 1.66 -5.53
C ALA A 32 14.99 1.69 -4.82
N ARG A 33 16.10 1.87 -5.54
CA ARG A 33 17.44 2.03 -4.94
C ARG A 33 17.57 3.28 -4.07
N LYS A 34 17.05 4.44 -4.52
CA LYS A 34 16.99 5.66 -3.70
C LYS A 34 16.22 5.44 -2.40
N ARG A 35 15.08 4.75 -2.48
CA ARG A 35 14.22 4.47 -1.33
C ARG A 35 14.83 3.39 -0.42
N GLN A 36 15.56 2.42 -0.98
CA GLN A 36 16.36 1.43 -0.26
C GLN A 36 17.48 2.08 0.54
N GLN A 37 18.26 2.99 -0.07
CA GLN A 37 19.28 3.76 0.65
C GLN A 37 18.67 4.60 1.78
N LYS A 38 17.51 5.22 1.56
CA LYS A 38 16.81 5.97 2.60
C LYS A 38 16.29 5.06 3.73
N ASN A 39 15.76 3.89 3.41
CA ASN A 39 15.31 2.90 4.40
C ASN A 39 16.48 2.33 5.21
N LEU A 40 17.60 2.01 4.56
CA LEU A 40 18.84 1.57 5.23
C LEU A 40 19.33 2.61 6.24
N ARG A 41 19.29 3.90 5.89
CA ARG A 41 19.63 5.01 6.82
C ARG A 41 18.68 5.13 8.00
N LEU A 42 17.43 4.67 7.86
CA LEU A 42 16.40 4.68 8.90
C LEU A 42 16.33 3.36 9.67
N GLY A 43 17.23 2.40 9.42
CA GLY A 43 17.22 1.07 10.05
C GLY A 43 16.11 0.14 9.55
N PHE A 44 15.43 0.47 8.45
CA PHE A 44 14.41 -0.37 7.84
C PHE A 44 14.99 -1.44 6.91
N THR A 45 14.18 -2.48 6.65
CA THR A 45 14.46 -3.57 5.70
C THR A 45 15.09 -3.07 4.39
N SER A 46 16.24 -3.65 4.03
CA SER A 46 16.92 -3.39 2.75
C SER A 46 16.22 -4.09 1.58
N ASP A 47 15.44 -5.13 1.84
CA ASP A 47 14.81 -5.95 0.82
C ASP A 47 13.50 -5.33 0.32
N MET A 48 13.59 -4.60 -0.80
CA MET A 48 12.45 -3.89 -1.40
C MET A 48 11.34 -4.84 -1.88
N LYS A 49 11.65 -6.11 -2.20
CA LYS A 49 10.61 -7.10 -2.55
C LYS A 49 9.73 -7.42 -1.35
N ILE A 50 10.32 -7.61 -0.18
CA ILE A 50 9.60 -7.88 1.08
C ILE A 50 8.79 -6.65 1.49
N PHE A 51 9.40 -5.46 1.38
CA PHE A 51 8.75 -4.19 1.65
C PHE A 51 7.53 -3.96 0.74
N GLY A 52 7.67 -4.16 -0.57
CA GLY A 52 6.58 -4.08 -1.55
C GLY A 52 5.45 -5.05 -1.23
N ARG A 53 5.76 -6.28 -0.81
CA ARG A 53 4.78 -7.29 -0.41
C ARG A 53 4.02 -6.89 0.86
N LYS A 54 4.69 -6.30 1.85
CA LYS A 54 4.05 -5.74 3.06
C LYS A 54 3.12 -4.57 2.74
N ILE A 55 3.56 -3.63 1.90
CA ILE A 55 2.72 -2.51 1.45
C ILE A 55 1.49 -3.01 0.69
N ARG A 56 1.66 -4.00 -0.18
CA ARG A 56 0.56 -4.59 -0.94
C ARG A 56 -0.47 -5.24 -0.01
N ARG A 57 -0.01 -5.97 1.01
CA ARG A 57 -0.89 -6.57 2.03
C ARG A 57 -1.64 -5.50 2.83
N LEU A 58 -0.99 -4.40 3.21
CA LEU A 58 -1.64 -3.26 3.86
C LEU A 58 -2.69 -2.60 2.95
N GLY A 59 -2.36 -2.39 1.67
CA GLY A 59 -3.31 -1.84 0.69
C GLY A 59 -4.57 -2.71 0.54
N TYR A 60 -4.41 -4.04 0.48
CA TYR A 60 -5.56 -4.96 0.47
C TYR A 60 -6.36 -4.93 1.77
N ILE A 61 -5.71 -4.83 2.93
CA ILE A 61 -6.40 -4.69 4.22
C ILE A 61 -7.24 -3.42 4.24
N PHE A 62 -6.68 -2.28 3.80
CA PHE A 62 -7.42 -1.02 3.73
C PHE A 62 -8.60 -1.07 2.76
N MET A 63 -8.41 -1.64 1.57
CA MET A 63 -9.50 -1.83 0.60
C MET A 63 -10.59 -2.74 1.17
N PHE A 64 -10.22 -3.87 1.76
CA PHE A 64 -11.16 -4.83 2.33
C PHE A 64 -11.91 -4.23 3.51
N ALA A 65 -11.22 -3.56 4.44
CA ALA A 65 -11.83 -2.86 5.57
C ALA A 65 -12.80 -1.77 5.11
N SER A 66 -12.44 -0.96 4.10
CA SER A 66 -13.34 0.05 3.55
C SER A 66 -14.57 -0.55 2.86
N GLY A 67 -14.43 -1.69 2.19
CA GLY A 67 -15.55 -2.41 1.57
C GLY A 67 -16.49 -3.04 2.61
N LEU A 68 -15.94 -3.67 3.65
CA LEU A 68 -16.70 -4.26 4.76
C LEU A 68 -17.43 -3.20 5.58
N TRP A 69 -16.79 -2.05 5.80
CA TRP A 69 -17.42 -0.97 6.54
C TRP A 69 -18.49 -0.29 5.69
N GLY A 70 -18.22 -0.08 4.39
CA GLY A 70 -19.20 0.46 3.45
C GLY A 70 -20.42 -0.44 3.29
N SER A 71 -20.25 -1.77 3.24
CA SER A 71 -21.37 -2.71 3.10
C SER A 71 -22.25 -2.80 4.35
N ARG A 72 -21.68 -2.63 5.55
CA ARG A 72 -22.45 -2.55 6.82
C ARG A 72 -23.35 -1.33 6.95
N PHE A 73 -23.10 -0.26 6.19
CA PHE A 73 -23.96 0.93 6.16
C PHE A 73 -25.03 0.86 5.05
N PHE A 74 -24.97 -0.16 4.19
CA PHE A 74 -25.90 -0.36 3.07
C PHE A 74 -26.97 -1.44 3.37
N LEU A 75 -26.78 -2.22 4.44
CA LEU A 75 -27.73 -3.16 5.04
C LEU A 75 -28.43 -2.51 6.24
#